data_AF-A0A8C5ASN5-F1
#
_entry.id   AF-A0A8C5ASN5-F1
#
_cell.length_a   1.000
_cell.length_b   1.000
_cell.length_c   1.000
_cell.angle_alpha   90.00
_cell.angle_beta   90.00
_cell.angle_gamma   90.00
#
_symmetry.space_group_name_H-M   'P 1'
#
loop_
_entity.id
_entity.type
_entity.pdbx_description
1 polymer ?
#
loop_
_entity_poly.entity_id
_entity_poly.type
_entity_poly.pdbx_seq_one_letter_code
_entity_poly.pdbx_strand_id
1 'polypeptide(L)'
;MKCAALGQPLEDPSDTSTSSTVTVGKPQQPTSDELSSLFSALSATGSKSAILSLIEPYSDSFFPKSIGENLPLVLTELRKDEAVHMDYSELLSTCKDVEISVSEEQAKAVEAATRDQASSKLWFRFRAGRITASKMKTACCTDPKQPAQSLIKSVCYPESYRFTSKATTWGCNHEKFARDMFIDVHKESHENVKVHDTGFFINPSVPFLGASPDGLVSCDCCGVSVIEVKCPFCVKSDMLDSVSYLEKDSEGKLTLNRNHQYFYQVQTQLGVCKLESAYLVVWTEKDLHVECILFDEEFWDTICQKSKNIFDTAIMPELVGKFYTRLSSTMANVSSQPGVSTSAESHGSDCAASASGQEETWCFCGQVEFGKMILCDNAKCHIKWFHYSCINVKVAPKGKWYCPKCQKLPKFEPKKGKKPLK
;
A
#
# COMPACT_ATOMS: atom_id res chain seq x y z
N MET A 1 9.98 40.35 46.90
CA MET A 1 9.78 41.19 48.09
C MET A 1 8.74 40.52 48.98
N LYS A 2 8.99 40.38 50.30
CA LYS A 2 8.08 39.86 51.37
C LYS A 2 7.35 38.53 51.01
N CYS A 3 7.73 37.34 51.47
CA CYS A 3 8.30 36.91 52.77
C CYS A 3 7.55 37.44 54.00
N ALA A 4 6.71 36.58 54.59
CA ALA A 4 6.71 36.27 56.02
C ALA A 4 6.00 34.91 56.24
N ALA A 5 6.63 34.01 56.99
CA ALA A 5 6.07 32.71 57.38
C ALA A 5 6.18 32.55 58.90
N LEU A 6 5.14 31.98 59.52
CA LEU A 6 5.08 31.44 60.88
C LEU A 6 4.01 30.34 60.88
N GLY A 7 4.14 29.17 61.53
CA GLY A 7 5.31 28.64 62.21
C GLY A 7 4.98 27.63 63.33
N GLN A 8 4.72 26.37 62.96
CA GLN A 8 4.83 25.15 63.82
C GLN A 8 3.85 24.99 65.02
N PRO A 9 3.76 23.79 65.67
CA PRO A 9 4.05 22.41 65.21
C PRO A 9 2.95 21.35 65.50
N LEU A 10 3.12 20.17 64.88
CA LEU A 10 2.82 18.79 65.36
C LEU A 10 1.72 18.53 66.40
N GLU A 11 0.74 17.69 66.04
CA GLU A 11 0.44 16.43 66.74
C GLU A 11 -0.42 15.51 65.85
N ASP A 12 -0.22 14.20 65.94
CA ASP A 12 -0.97 13.15 65.22
C ASP A 12 -1.50 12.16 66.27
N PRO A 13 -2.83 12.08 66.47
CA PRO A 13 -3.37 10.79 66.87
C PRO A 13 -4.77 10.44 66.31
N SER A 14 -4.96 9.12 66.14
CA SER A 14 -6.23 8.40 66.27
C SER A 14 -7.38 8.75 65.31
N ASP A 15 -7.27 8.16 64.12
CA ASP A 15 -8.32 7.29 63.55
C ASP A 15 -9.54 7.03 64.46
N THR A 16 -10.65 7.71 64.17
CA THR A 16 -11.99 7.34 64.64
C THR A 16 -12.96 7.39 63.47
N SER A 17 -13.21 6.21 62.89
CA SER A 17 -14.10 6.05 61.75
C SER A 17 -15.57 6.25 62.13
N THR A 18 -16.18 7.36 61.72
CA THR A 18 -17.63 7.43 61.49
C THR A 18 -17.91 7.24 60.01
N SER A 19 -18.07 5.97 59.62
CA SER A 19 -18.47 5.56 58.27
C SER A 19 -19.86 6.12 57.93
N SER A 20 -19.88 7.29 57.29
CA SER A 20 -21.06 7.82 56.62
C SER A 20 -21.14 7.15 55.25
N THR A 21 -21.88 6.04 55.17
CA THR A 21 -22.13 5.32 53.92
C THR A 21 -22.99 6.17 52.98
N VAL A 22 -22.33 7.04 52.21
CA VAL A 22 -22.92 7.64 51.01
C VAL A 22 -23.19 6.50 50.04
N THR A 23 -24.43 6.04 50.03
CA THR A 23 -24.95 5.10 49.05
C THR A 23 -25.01 5.83 47.72
N VAL A 24 -23.91 5.78 46.96
CA VAL A 24 -23.88 6.24 45.57
C VAL A 24 -24.85 5.37 44.79
N GLY A 25 -26.07 5.92 44.60
CA GLY A 25 -27.12 5.27 43.83
C GLY A 25 -26.58 4.90 42.46
N LYS A 26 -26.97 3.71 41.98
CA LYS A 26 -26.60 3.24 40.64
C LYS A 26 -26.99 4.34 39.63
N PRO A 27 -26.07 4.83 38.78
CA PRO A 27 -26.34 5.99 37.94
C PRO A 27 -27.59 5.73 37.10
N GLN A 28 -28.55 6.63 37.23
CA GLN A 28 -29.85 6.52 36.59
C GLN A 28 -29.64 6.61 35.07
N GLN A 29 -30.31 5.76 34.29
CA GLN A 29 -30.18 5.84 32.83
C GLN A 29 -30.76 7.18 32.34
N PRO A 30 -30.07 7.89 31.42
CA PRO A 30 -30.59 9.12 30.85
C PRO A 30 -31.97 8.91 30.22
N THR A 31 -32.86 9.87 30.45
CA THR A 31 -34.17 9.92 29.81
C THR A 31 -34.04 10.21 28.30
N SER A 32 -35.11 9.93 27.53
CA SER A 32 -35.13 10.25 26.09
C SER A 32 -34.93 11.74 25.82
N ASP A 33 -35.42 12.60 26.71
CA ASP A 33 -35.35 14.07 26.54
C ASP A 33 -33.95 14.60 26.83
N GLU A 34 -33.25 14.02 27.83
CA GLU A 34 -31.83 14.30 28.09
C GLU A 34 -30.94 13.83 26.95
N LEU A 35 -31.20 12.65 26.37
CA LEU A 35 -30.48 12.16 25.19
C LEU A 35 -30.74 13.02 23.95
N SER A 36 -32.00 13.39 23.70
CA SER A 36 -32.38 14.30 22.60
C SER A 36 -31.67 15.65 22.72
N SER A 37 -31.67 16.23 23.94
CA SER A 37 -30.98 17.49 24.25
C SER A 37 -29.47 17.37 24.05
N LEU A 38 -28.86 16.26 24.47
CA LEU A 38 -27.44 15.97 24.26
C LEU A 38 -27.09 15.86 22.77
N PHE A 39 -27.88 15.13 21.98
CA PHE A 39 -27.63 14.98 20.54
C PHE A 39 -27.81 16.29 19.77
N SER A 40 -28.81 17.09 20.14
CA SER A 40 -29.02 18.44 19.59
C SER A 40 -27.83 19.36 19.90
N ALA A 41 -27.39 19.40 21.15
CA ALA A 41 -26.22 20.17 21.58
C ALA A 41 -24.93 19.72 20.88
N LEU A 42 -24.71 18.40 20.75
CA LEU A 42 -23.56 17.85 20.01
C LEU A 42 -23.60 18.23 18.53
N SER A 43 -24.76 18.16 17.88
CA SER A 43 -24.92 18.55 16.47
C SER A 43 -24.62 20.04 16.27
N ALA A 44 -25.09 20.90 17.18
CA ALA A 44 -24.86 22.34 17.15
C ALA A 44 -23.38 22.74 17.30
N THR A 45 -22.50 21.85 17.79
CA THR A 45 -21.04 22.12 17.83
C THR A 45 -20.36 22.10 16.46
N GLY A 46 -21.03 21.61 15.41
CA GLY A 46 -20.43 21.37 14.09
C GLY A 46 -19.37 20.25 14.04
N SER A 47 -19.10 19.58 15.16
CA SER A 47 -18.13 18.49 15.24
C SER A 47 -18.74 17.15 14.82
N LYS A 48 -18.01 16.38 14.00
CA LYS A 48 -18.45 15.04 13.55
C LYS A 48 -18.33 14.00 14.65
N SER A 49 -19.25 14.03 15.61
CA SER A 49 -19.37 13.03 16.68
C SER A 49 -19.86 11.69 16.15
N ALA A 50 -19.12 10.61 16.41
CA ALA A 50 -19.42 9.27 15.88
C ALA A 50 -20.78 8.70 16.35
N ILE A 51 -21.31 9.14 17.49
CA ILE A 51 -22.64 8.70 17.94
C ILE A 51 -23.76 9.25 17.06
N LEU A 52 -23.59 10.45 16.50
CA LEU A 52 -24.61 11.10 15.67
C LEU A 52 -24.75 10.44 14.28
N SER A 53 -23.79 9.62 13.84
CA SER A 53 -23.95 8.86 12.58
C SER A 53 -24.91 7.69 12.67
N LEU A 54 -25.45 7.40 13.86
CA LEU A 54 -26.37 6.28 14.13
C LEU A 54 -27.74 6.74 14.65
N ILE A 55 -27.99 8.05 14.72
CA ILE A 55 -29.18 8.64 15.34
C ILE A 55 -29.89 9.56 14.34
N GLU A 56 -31.08 9.18 13.92
CA GLU A 56 -31.96 10.02 13.10
C GLU A 56 -32.42 11.27 13.90
N PRO A 57 -32.57 12.45 13.28
CA PRO A 57 -32.24 12.78 11.88
C PRO A 57 -30.77 13.20 11.68
N TYR A 58 -29.95 13.22 12.73
CA TYR A 58 -28.58 13.73 12.67
C TYR A 58 -27.67 12.91 11.75
N SER A 59 -27.95 11.61 11.63
CA SER A 59 -27.28 10.66 10.73
C SER A 59 -27.15 11.16 9.30
N ASP A 60 -28.14 11.90 8.80
CA ASP A 60 -28.18 12.44 7.43
C ASP A 60 -26.96 13.31 7.11
N SER A 61 -26.44 14.04 8.09
CA SER A 61 -25.22 14.86 7.97
C SER A 61 -23.91 14.04 7.96
N PHE A 62 -23.99 12.76 8.30
CA PHE A 62 -22.88 11.81 8.33
C PHE A 62 -22.85 10.88 7.11
N PHE A 63 -23.94 10.77 6.35
CA PHE A 63 -23.88 10.14 5.02
C PHE A 63 -22.80 10.87 4.20
N PRO A 64 -21.77 10.15 3.71
CA PRO A 64 -20.83 10.73 2.78
C PRO A 64 -21.58 11.30 1.58
N LYS A 65 -21.22 12.51 1.13
CA LYS A 65 -21.75 13.07 -0.13
C LYS A 65 -21.56 12.12 -1.31
N SER A 66 -20.58 11.22 -1.22
CA SER A 66 -20.35 10.10 -2.13
C SER A 66 -21.44 9.02 -2.20
N ILE A 67 -22.52 9.13 -1.43
CA ILE A 67 -23.74 8.31 -1.58
C ILE A 67 -24.79 9.04 -2.44
N GLY A 68 -24.73 10.38 -2.54
CA GLY A 68 -25.52 11.18 -3.49
C GLY A 68 -24.81 11.46 -4.81
N GLU A 69 -23.48 11.33 -4.86
CA GLU A 69 -22.67 11.38 -6.07
C GLU A 69 -22.55 9.98 -6.68
N ASN A 70 -22.57 9.87 -8.01
CA ASN A 70 -22.40 8.61 -8.74
C ASN A 70 -20.94 8.12 -8.66
N LEU A 71 -20.53 7.63 -7.49
CA LEU A 71 -19.17 7.15 -7.21
C LEU A 71 -19.13 5.61 -7.12
N PRO A 72 -18.01 4.98 -7.53
CA PRO A 72 -17.87 3.53 -7.52
C PRO A 72 -17.55 2.99 -6.13
N LEU A 73 -17.72 1.68 -5.94
CA LEU A 73 -17.23 0.97 -4.75
C LEU A 73 -15.71 1.17 -4.60
N VAL A 74 -15.23 1.39 -3.37
CA VAL A 74 -13.79 1.42 -3.08
C VAL A 74 -13.27 -0.01 -2.92
N LEU A 75 -12.07 -0.31 -3.44
CA LEU A 75 -11.58 -1.71 -3.48
C LEU A 75 -11.34 -2.32 -2.08
N THR A 76 -11.22 -1.49 -1.04
CA THR A 76 -11.13 -1.94 0.35
C THR A 76 -12.43 -2.55 0.90
N GLU A 77 -13.56 -2.35 0.22
CA GLU A 77 -14.87 -2.92 0.57
C GLU A 77 -15.08 -4.30 -0.08
N LEU A 78 -14.14 -4.79 -0.90
CA LEU A 78 -14.14 -6.16 -1.46
C LEU A 78 -13.78 -7.26 -0.43
N ARG A 79 -13.52 -6.88 0.82
CA ARG A 79 -13.18 -7.80 1.91
C ARG A 79 -14.34 -8.76 2.18
N LYS A 80 -14.03 -10.06 2.25
CA LYS A 80 -14.95 -11.12 2.69
C LYS A 80 -14.41 -11.69 4.01
N ASP A 81 -15.20 -11.69 5.08
CA ASP A 81 -14.70 -12.10 6.39
C ASP A 81 -14.45 -13.61 6.49
N GLU A 82 -15.17 -14.41 5.70
CA GLU A 82 -14.96 -15.85 5.53
C GLU A 82 -13.59 -16.13 4.89
N ALA A 83 -13.15 -15.25 3.99
CA ALA A 83 -11.89 -15.37 3.26
C ALA A 83 -10.65 -15.07 4.14
N VAL A 84 -10.84 -14.51 5.34
CA VAL A 84 -9.76 -14.23 6.30
C VAL A 84 -9.14 -15.52 6.85
N HIS A 85 -9.83 -16.66 6.76
CA HIS A 85 -9.33 -17.97 7.24
C HIS A 85 -8.87 -18.93 6.14
N MET A 86 -9.21 -18.65 4.88
CA MET A 86 -8.84 -19.47 3.72
C MET A 86 -7.32 -19.64 3.56
N ASP A 87 -6.91 -20.76 2.98
CA ASP A 87 -5.56 -20.90 2.44
C ASP A 87 -5.36 -20.06 1.17
N TYR A 88 -4.15 -20.04 0.63
CA TYR A 88 -3.83 -19.21 -0.53
C TYR A 88 -4.52 -19.67 -1.83
N SER A 89 -4.72 -20.98 -2.00
CA SER A 89 -5.36 -21.57 -3.17
C SER A 89 -6.88 -21.32 -3.16
N GLU A 90 -7.52 -21.54 -2.01
CA GLU A 90 -8.94 -21.24 -1.78
C GLU A 90 -9.22 -19.75 -1.97
N LEU A 91 -8.37 -18.89 -1.41
CA LEU A 91 -8.47 -17.45 -1.55
C LEU A 91 -8.28 -16.99 -2.99
N LEU A 92 -7.30 -17.52 -3.72
CA LEU A 92 -7.13 -17.23 -5.15
C LEU A 92 -8.33 -17.67 -5.98
N SER A 93 -9.00 -18.78 -5.63
CA SER A 93 -10.26 -19.15 -6.28
C SER A 93 -11.34 -18.10 -6.00
N THR A 94 -11.53 -17.75 -4.73
CA THR A 94 -12.51 -16.75 -4.28
C THR A 94 -12.27 -15.36 -4.87
N CYS A 95 -11.01 -15.03 -5.22
CA CYS A 95 -10.63 -13.77 -5.88
C CYS A 95 -11.01 -13.72 -7.37
N LYS A 96 -11.16 -14.85 -8.06
CA LYS A 96 -11.57 -14.88 -9.48
C LYS A 96 -13.03 -14.48 -9.66
N ASP A 97 -13.85 -14.77 -8.67
CA ASP A 97 -15.27 -14.42 -8.65
C ASP A 97 -15.53 -12.97 -8.19
N VAL A 98 -14.47 -12.18 -7.94
CA VAL A 98 -14.57 -10.76 -7.56
C VAL A 98 -14.36 -9.90 -8.80
N GLU A 99 -15.47 -9.42 -9.36
CA GLU A 99 -15.44 -8.43 -10.44
C GLU A 99 -15.15 -7.02 -9.88
N ILE A 100 -14.37 -6.25 -10.63
CA ILE A 100 -14.15 -4.82 -10.37
C ILE A 100 -14.57 -4.06 -11.62
N SER A 101 -15.60 -3.25 -11.50
CA SER A 101 -16.11 -2.38 -12.57
C SER A 101 -16.27 -0.94 -12.06
N VAL A 102 -16.09 0.02 -12.97
CA VAL A 102 -16.23 1.46 -12.74
C VAL A 102 -16.76 2.05 -14.05
N SER A 103 -17.87 2.80 -14.03
CA SER A 103 -18.38 3.46 -15.25
C SER A 103 -17.56 4.71 -15.62
N GLU A 104 -17.70 5.23 -16.84
CA GLU A 104 -17.06 6.47 -17.26
C GLU A 104 -17.54 7.68 -16.42
N GLU A 105 -18.81 7.69 -16.02
CA GLU A 105 -19.39 8.71 -15.13
C GLU A 105 -18.81 8.60 -13.72
N GLN A 106 -18.67 7.37 -13.21
CA GLN A 106 -18.04 7.10 -11.92
C GLN A 106 -16.55 7.51 -11.91
N ALA A 107 -15.81 7.21 -12.98
CA ALA A 107 -14.42 7.65 -13.13
C ALA A 107 -14.28 9.18 -13.11
N LYS A 108 -15.15 9.88 -13.84
CA LYS A 108 -15.21 11.36 -13.86
C LYS A 108 -15.60 11.95 -12.50
N ALA A 109 -16.54 11.33 -11.80
CA ALA A 109 -16.93 11.74 -10.45
C ALA A 109 -15.78 11.56 -9.45
N VAL A 110 -15.01 10.46 -9.53
CA VAL A 110 -13.82 10.24 -8.69
C VAL A 110 -12.77 11.31 -8.95
N GLU A 111 -12.47 11.62 -10.21
CA GLU A 111 -11.50 12.67 -10.56
C GLU A 111 -11.92 14.01 -9.95
N ALA A 112 -13.14 14.47 -10.25
CA ALA A 112 -13.65 15.77 -9.78
C ALA A 112 -13.66 15.88 -8.25
N ALA A 113 -14.10 14.82 -7.54
CA ALA A 113 -14.19 14.80 -6.08
C ALA A 113 -12.82 14.63 -5.37
N THR A 114 -11.72 14.47 -6.11
CA THR A 114 -10.39 14.20 -5.54
C THR A 114 -9.27 15.14 -6.01
N ARG A 115 -9.61 16.29 -6.61
CA ARG A 115 -8.66 17.32 -7.09
C ARG A 115 -7.74 17.90 -6.01
N ASP A 116 -8.15 17.90 -4.74
CA ASP A 116 -7.28 18.27 -3.61
C ASP A 116 -6.16 17.23 -3.31
N GLN A 117 -6.11 16.14 -4.09
CA GLN A 117 -5.14 15.05 -4.03
C GLN A 117 -4.72 14.63 -2.61
N ALA A 118 -3.46 14.88 -2.23
CA ALA A 118 -2.86 14.47 -0.97
C ALA A 118 -3.46 15.15 0.28
N SER A 119 -4.35 16.14 0.10
CA SER A 119 -5.17 16.75 1.16
C SER A 119 -6.55 16.10 1.29
N SER A 120 -7.00 15.30 0.31
CA SER A 120 -8.29 14.61 0.33
C SER A 120 -8.18 13.18 0.87
N LYS A 121 -8.98 12.86 1.89
CA LYS A 121 -9.13 11.46 2.35
C LYS A 121 -9.82 10.57 1.31
N LEU A 122 -10.68 11.15 0.47
CA LEU A 122 -11.38 10.41 -0.59
C LEU A 122 -10.40 9.94 -1.67
N TRP A 123 -9.40 10.76 -1.99
CA TRP A 123 -8.28 10.41 -2.87
C TRP A 123 -7.50 9.19 -2.35
N PHE A 124 -7.18 9.15 -1.05
CA PHE A 124 -6.56 7.97 -0.44
C PHE A 124 -7.46 6.73 -0.50
N ARG A 125 -8.77 6.86 -0.27
CA ARG A 125 -9.74 5.75 -0.36
C ARG A 125 -9.82 5.16 -1.77
N PHE A 126 -9.90 5.98 -2.82
CA PHE A 126 -9.95 5.46 -4.20
C PHE A 126 -8.60 4.90 -4.69
N ARG A 127 -7.47 5.40 -4.16
CA ARG A 127 -6.14 4.82 -4.41
C ARG A 127 -5.91 3.48 -3.71
N ALA A 128 -6.57 3.24 -2.57
CA ALA A 128 -6.37 2.02 -1.80
C ALA A 128 -6.76 0.78 -2.63
N GLY A 129 -5.80 -0.14 -2.77
CA GLY A 129 -5.92 -1.34 -3.58
C GLY A 129 -5.56 -1.17 -5.06
N ARG A 130 -5.42 0.06 -5.58
CA ARG A 130 -5.06 0.28 -7.00
C ARG A 130 -3.55 0.41 -7.18
N ILE A 131 -3.00 -0.25 -8.20
CA ILE A 131 -1.59 -0.04 -8.57
C ILE A 131 -1.48 1.32 -9.25
N THR A 132 -1.03 2.31 -8.49
CA THR A 132 -0.95 3.70 -8.99
C THR A 132 0.29 3.93 -9.85
N ALA A 133 0.25 4.89 -10.78
CA ALA A 133 1.35 5.25 -11.68
C ALA A 133 2.75 5.30 -11.02
N SER A 134 2.91 6.00 -9.88
CA SER A 134 4.19 6.08 -9.15
C SER A 134 4.63 4.79 -8.43
N LYS A 135 3.87 3.70 -8.55
CA LYS A 135 4.18 2.34 -8.08
C LYS A 135 4.33 1.33 -9.24
N MET A 136 4.03 1.72 -10.48
CA MET A 136 3.97 0.81 -11.62
C MET A 136 5.28 0.04 -11.84
N LYS A 137 6.44 0.73 -11.83
CA LYS A 137 7.75 0.04 -11.95
C LYS A 137 7.97 -0.97 -10.82
N THR A 138 7.66 -0.61 -9.58
CA THR A 138 7.82 -1.52 -8.43
C THR A 138 6.93 -2.74 -8.55
N ALA A 139 5.69 -2.59 -9.03
CA ALA A 139 4.82 -3.73 -9.35
C ALA A 139 5.43 -4.59 -10.46
N CYS A 140 5.78 -4.01 -11.61
CA CYS A 140 6.33 -4.74 -12.76
C CYS A 140 7.66 -5.46 -12.47
N CYS A 141 8.44 -5.02 -11.49
CA CYS A 141 9.70 -5.65 -11.06
C CYS A 141 9.56 -6.58 -9.85
N THR A 142 8.36 -6.75 -9.29
CA THR A 142 8.11 -7.67 -8.16
C THR A 142 7.89 -9.09 -8.67
N ASP A 143 8.42 -10.09 -7.98
CA ASP A 143 8.09 -11.50 -8.23
C ASP A 143 6.69 -11.83 -7.68
N PRO A 144 5.71 -12.25 -8.52
CA PRO A 144 4.38 -12.65 -8.05
C PRO A 144 4.38 -13.78 -7.02
N LYS A 145 5.43 -14.61 -6.98
CA LYS A 145 5.60 -15.72 -6.03
C LYS A 145 6.16 -15.27 -4.67
N GLN A 146 6.84 -14.12 -4.62
CA GLN A 146 7.42 -13.55 -3.40
C GLN A 146 7.19 -12.02 -3.35
N PRO A 147 5.93 -11.57 -3.31
CA PRO A 147 5.62 -10.16 -3.42
C PRO A 147 6.16 -9.36 -2.22
N ALA A 148 6.75 -8.21 -2.52
CA ALA A 148 7.35 -7.37 -1.50
C ALA A 148 6.27 -6.85 -0.54
N GLN A 149 6.38 -7.17 0.74
CA GLN A 149 5.43 -6.74 1.77
C GLN A 149 5.26 -5.22 1.83
N SER A 150 6.32 -4.47 1.53
CA SER A 150 6.30 -3.01 1.40
C SER A 150 5.45 -2.53 0.21
N LEU A 151 5.47 -3.23 -0.93
CA LEU A 151 4.63 -2.91 -2.09
C LEU A 151 3.16 -3.10 -1.73
N ILE A 152 2.79 -4.31 -1.29
CA ILE A 152 1.41 -4.68 -0.89
C ILE A 152 0.87 -3.64 0.09
N LYS A 153 1.64 -3.34 1.15
CA LYS A 153 1.25 -2.37 2.18
C LYS A 153 1.08 -0.95 1.63
N SER A 154 1.97 -0.51 0.73
CA SER A 154 1.88 0.81 0.10
C SER A 154 0.74 0.96 -0.92
N VAL A 155 0.25 -0.15 -1.48
CA VAL A 155 -0.87 -0.18 -2.43
C VAL A 155 -2.21 -0.30 -1.69
N CYS A 156 -2.33 -1.24 -0.74
CA CYS A 156 -3.58 -1.49 -0.03
C CYS A 156 -3.86 -0.47 1.09
N TYR A 157 -2.84 0.17 1.66
CA TYR A 157 -2.97 1.09 2.79
C TYR A 157 -2.23 2.43 2.58
N PRO A 158 -2.51 3.18 1.49
CA PRO A 158 -1.70 4.31 1.06
C PRO A 158 -1.67 5.49 2.06
N GLU A 159 -2.72 5.70 2.84
CA GLU A 159 -2.77 6.74 3.89
C GLU A 159 -1.79 6.39 5.05
N SER A 160 -1.86 5.15 5.55
CA SER A 160 -1.01 4.63 6.63
C SER A 160 0.48 4.53 6.24
N TYR A 161 0.79 4.49 4.95
CA TYR A 161 2.15 4.44 4.41
C TYR A 161 2.56 5.74 3.69
N ARG A 162 1.96 6.89 4.04
CA ARG A 162 2.52 8.20 3.72
C ARG A 162 3.97 8.28 4.21
N PHE A 163 4.87 8.61 3.31
CA PHE A 163 6.23 9.00 3.66
C PHE A 163 6.41 10.50 3.42
N THR A 164 7.20 11.15 4.27
CA THR A 164 7.59 12.54 4.09
C THR A 164 9.07 12.65 4.36
N SER A 165 9.76 13.38 3.49
CA SER A 165 11.20 13.55 3.49
C SER A 165 11.55 14.96 3.05
N LYS A 166 12.83 15.36 3.20
CA LYS A 166 13.32 16.63 2.64
C LYS A 166 13.07 16.73 1.14
N ALA A 167 13.22 15.62 0.40
CA ALA A 167 13.02 15.59 -1.04
C ALA A 167 11.54 15.74 -1.45
N THR A 168 10.60 15.09 -0.76
CA THR A 168 9.16 15.26 -1.06
C THR A 168 8.66 16.64 -0.67
N THR A 169 9.11 17.17 0.48
CA THR A 169 8.76 18.53 0.92
C THR A 169 9.31 19.59 -0.03
N TRP A 170 10.56 19.41 -0.49
CA TRP A 170 11.15 20.23 -1.53
C TRP A 170 10.34 20.20 -2.82
N GLY A 171 9.94 19.00 -3.27
CA GLY A 171 9.06 18.80 -4.42
C GLY A 171 7.79 19.63 -4.32
N CYS A 172 6.96 19.37 -3.31
CA CYS A 172 5.68 20.06 -3.12
C CYS A 172 5.81 21.59 -2.99
N ASN A 173 6.91 22.09 -2.40
CA ASN A 173 7.12 23.53 -2.25
C ASN A 173 7.49 24.24 -3.57
N HIS A 174 8.09 23.53 -4.53
CA HIS A 174 8.59 24.11 -5.79
C HIS A 174 7.78 23.68 -7.02
N GLU A 175 6.91 22.69 -6.90
CA GLU A 175 6.10 22.16 -7.99
C GLU A 175 5.29 23.26 -8.70
N LYS A 176 4.63 24.15 -7.95
CA LYS A 176 3.92 25.29 -8.53
C LYS A 176 4.85 26.24 -9.27
N PHE A 177 6.03 26.53 -8.72
CA PHE A 177 7.01 27.43 -9.35
C PHE A 177 7.54 26.85 -10.66
N ALA A 178 7.89 25.56 -10.68
CA ALA A 178 8.31 24.86 -11.89
C ALA A 178 7.19 24.76 -12.94
N ARG A 179 5.93 24.62 -12.50
CA ARG A 179 4.73 24.66 -13.35
C ARG A 179 4.50 26.05 -13.95
N ASP A 180 4.65 27.11 -13.15
CA ASP A 180 4.55 28.50 -13.62
C ASP A 180 5.66 28.80 -14.66
N MET A 181 6.90 28.38 -14.40
CA MET A 181 8.02 28.49 -15.37
C MET A 181 7.76 27.72 -16.67
N PHE A 182 7.22 26.49 -16.58
CA PHE A 182 6.82 25.74 -17.77
C PHE A 182 5.81 26.53 -18.60
N ILE A 183 4.75 27.07 -17.96
CA ILE A 183 3.72 27.85 -18.64
C ILE A 183 4.32 29.05 -19.39
N ASP A 184 5.30 29.74 -18.82
CA ASP A 184 5.90 30.92 -19.44
C ASP A 184 6.76 30.58 -20.66
N VAL A 185 7.56 29.50 -20.61
CA VAL A 185 8.30 29.01 -21.78
C VAL A 185 7.35 28.45 -22.85
N HIS A 186 6.32 27.71 -22.46
CA HIS A 186 5.41 27.04 -23.40
C HIS A 186 4.59 28.03 -24.23
N LYS A 187 4.26 29.21 -23.67
CA LYS A 187 3.57 30.31 -24.39
C LYS A 187 4.35 30.85 -25.59
N GLU A 188 5.66 30.65 -25.68
CA GLU A 188 6.44 31.09 -26.85
C GLU A 188 6.09 30.31 -28.13
N SER A 189 5.59 29.07 -27.98
CA SER A 189 5.27 28.17 -29.10
C SER A 189 3.80 27.73 -29.13
N HIS A 190 3.00 28.09 -28.13
CA HIS A 190 1.62 27.61 -27.96
C HIS A 190 0.67 28.73 -27.52
N GLU A 191 -0.50 28.83 -28.17
CA GLU A 191 -1.52 29.84 -27.84
C GLU A 191 -2.43 29.37 -26.69
N ASN A 192 -2.83 30.32 -25.83
CA ASN A 192 -3.78 30.13 -24.72
C ASN A 192 -3.47 28.96 -23.76
N VAL A 193 -2.18 28.65 -23.53
CA VAL A 193 -1.72 27.61 -22.60
C VAL A 193 -2.33 27.78 -21.21
N LYS A 194 -2.97 26.73 -20.72
CA LYS A 194 -3.51 26.59 -19.37
C LYS A 194 -3.06 25.27 -18.76
N VAL A 195 -2.84 25.25 -17.45
CA VAL A 195 -2.65 24.02 -16.68
C VAL A 195 -3.78 23.91 -15.67
N HIS A 196 -4.49 22.78 -15.69
CA HIS A 196 -5.63 22.50 -14.82
C HIS A 196 -5.22 21.49 -13.75
N ASP A 197 -5.64 21.73 -12.51
CA ASP A 197 -5.47 20.77 -11.42
C ASP A 197 -6.39 19.55 -11.61
N THR A 198 -5.88 18.37 -11.27
CA THR A 198 -6.57 17.09 -11.46
C THR A 198 -6.61 16.23 -10.21
N GLY A 199 -7.63 15.40 -10.10
CA GLY A 199 -7.76 14.40 -9.05
C GLY A 199 -7.15 13.06 -9.41
N PHE A 200 -7.83 11.99 -9.01
CA PHE A 200 -7.44 10.62 -9.27
C PHE A 200 -8.24 10.02 -10.43
N PHE A 201 -7.55 9.69 -11.52
CA PHE A 201 -8.11 8.99 -12.66
C PHE A 201 -8.14 7.48 -12.42
N ILE A 202 -9.25 6.87 -12.84
CA ILE A 202 -9.44 5.43 -12.97
C ILE A 202 -9.88 5.20 -14.42
N ASN A 203 -9.26 4.26 -15.13
CA ASN A 203 -9.69 3.87 -16.46
C ASN A 203 -10.67 2.68 -16.35
N PRO A 204 -11.94 2.79 -16.80
CA PRO A 204 -12.90 1.69 -16.77
C PRO A 204 -12.43 0.38 -17.40
N SER A 205 -11.52 0.42 -18.38
CA SER A 205 -10.97 -0.77 -19.04
C SER A 205 -9.91 -1.49 -18.20
N VAL A 206 -9.29 -0.80 -17.23
CA VAL A 206 -8.25 -1.34 -16.33
C VAL A 206 -8.44 -0.82 -14.90
N PRO A 207 -9.58 -1.08 -14.24
CA PRO A 207 -10.00 -0.37 -13.02
C PRO A 207 -9.19 -0.75 -11.76
N PHE A 208 -8.25 -1.69 -11.89
CA PHE A 208 -7.22 -2.04 -10.90
C PHE A 208 -6.01 -1.08 -10.91
N LEU A 209 -5.88 -0.24 -11.94
CA LEU A 209 -4.89 0.82 -12.07
C LEU A 209 -5.48 2.18 -11.71
N GLY A 210 -4.62 3.17 -11.50
CA GLY A 210 -5.05 4.56 -11.37
C GLY A 210 -3.88 5.55 -11.39
N ALA A 211 -4.18 6.82 -11.61
CA ALA A 211 -3.17 7.85 -11.76
C ALA A 211 -3.62 9.17 -11.12
N SER A 212 -2.67 9.95 -10.62
CA SER A 212 -2.84 11.38 -10.40
C SER A 212 -1.73 12.06 -11.20
N PRO A 213 -2.06 12.74 -12.31
CA PRO A 213 -1.17 13.73 -12.91
C PRO A 213 -0.92 14.88 -11.93
N ASP A 214 0.21 15.57 -12.09
CA ASP A 214 0.41 16.85 -11.37
C ASP A 214 -0.53 17.93 -11.98
N GLY A 215 -0.88 17.79 -13.26
CA GLY A 215 -2.02 18.47 -13.87
C GLY A 215 -2.28 18.04 -15.33
N LEU A 216 -3.18 18.75 -16.01
CA LEU A 216 -3.39 18.66 -17.46
C LEU A 216 -3.08 20.00 -18.14
N VAL A 217 -2.24 19.97 -19.16
CA VAL A 217 -1.97 21.11 -20.04
C VAL A 217 -2.99 21.12 -21.16
N SER A 218 -3.55 22.29 -21.49
CA SER A 218 -4.39 22.50 -22.66
C SER A 218 -3.96 23.75 -23.42
N CYS A 219 -3.92 23.69 -24.75
CA CYS A 219 -3.69 24.85 -25.61
C CYS A 219 -4.43 24.67 -26.95
N ASP A 220 -4.69 25.78 -27.65
CA ASP A 220 -5.62 25.79 -28.78
C ASP A 220 -5.10 25.03 -30.02
N CYS A 221 -3.78 24.82 -30.11
CA CYS A 221 -3.13 24.12 -31.23
C CYS A 221 -3.09 22.60 -31.10
N CYS A 222 -3.01 22.10 -29.86
CA CYS A 222 -2.30 20.84 -29.59
C CYS A 222 -3.02 19.90 -28.62
N GLY A 223 -4.27 20.23 -28.26
CA GLY A 223 -5.14 19.36 -27.47
C GLY A 223 -4.81 19.38 -25.97
N VAL A 224 -4.91 18.20 -25.34
CA VAL A 224 -4.70 18.02 -23.90
C VAL A 224 -3.56 17.02 -23.65
N SER A 225 -2.61 17.42 -22.81
CA SER A 225 -1.46 16.61 -22.42
C SER A 225 -1.37 16.50 -20.90
N VAL A 226 -0.79 15.41 -20.39
CA VAL A 226 -0.38 15.33 -18.97
C VAL A 226 0.76 16.31 -18.70
N ILE A 227 0.86 16.85 -17.49
CA ILE A 227 2.13 17.40 -16.96
C ILE A 227 2.55 16.63 -15.70
N GLU A 228 3.83 16.31 -15.64
CA GLU A 228 4.51 15.61 -14.54
C GLU A 228 5.76 16.42 -14.16
N VAL A 229 5.78 16.99 -12.96
CA VAL A 229 6.79 17.95 -12.49
C VAL A 229 7.75 17.28 -11.51
N LYS A 230 9.06 17.49 -11.70
CA LYS A 230 10.11 16.91 -10.86
C LYS A 230 11.13 17.96 -10.44
N CYS A 231 11.19 18.22 -9.13
CA CYS A 231 12.18 19.10 -8.51
C CYS A 231 13.19 18.22 -7.71
N PRO A 232 14.30 17.76 -8.30
CA PRO A 232 15.21 16.81 -7.63
C PRO A 232 16.09 17.47 -6.56
N PHE A 233 15.66 17.37 -5.28
CA PHE A 233 16.33 17.96 -4.11
C PHE A 233 17.85 17.72 -3.99
N CYS A 234 18.34 16.54 -4.41
CA CYS A 234 19.75 16.17 -4.29
C CYS A 234 20.66 17.01 -5.20
N VAL A 235 20.15 17.42 -6.37
CA VAL A 235 20.88 18.17 -7.41
C VAL A 235 20.21 19.51 -7.73
N LYS A 236 19.42 20.02 -6.77
CA LYS A 236 18.66 21.27 -6.90
C LYS A 236 19.53 22.47 -7.26
N SER A 237 20.81 22.47 -6.88
CA SER A 237 21.75 23.57 -7.12
C SER A 237 22.73 23.25 -8.25
N ASP A 238 22.47 22.20 -9.04
CA ASP A 238 23.33 21.70 -10.11
C ASP A 238 22.64 21.84 -11.48
N MET A 239 23.41 21.59 -12.56
CA MET A 239 22.88 21.53 -13.93
C MET A 239 22.10 20.22 -14.16
N LEU A 240 21.21 20.21 -15.14
CA LEU A 240 20.37 19.06 -15.49
C LEU A 240 21.18 17.80 -15.84
N ASP A 241 22.40 17.93 -16.36
CA ASP A 241 23.34 16.82 -16.59
C ASP A 241 23.65 15.97 -15.33
N SER A 242 23.41 16.53 -14.13
CA SER A 242 23.60 15.81 -12.85
C SER A 242 22.37 15.00 -12.43
N VAL A 243 21.25 15.12 -13.13
CA VAL A 243 19.99 14.44 -12.81
C VAL A 243 20.08 12.98 -13.26
N SER A 244 20.26 12.07 -12.29
CA SER A 244 20.53 10.63 -12.51
C SER A 244 19.45 9.81 -13.23
N TYR A 245 18.38 10.44 -13.70
CA TYR A 245 17.30 9.81 -14.47
C TYR A 245 17.10 10.45 -15.85
N LEU A 246 17.87 11.48 -16.19
CA LEU A 246 17.99 11.99 -17.55
C LEU A 246 19.25 11.39 -18.19
N GLU A 247 19.17 11.12 -19.49
CA GLU A 247 20.28 10.66 -20.31
C GLU A 247 20.32 11.42 -21.64
N LYS A 248 21.50 11.53 -22.24
CA LYS A 248 21.65 12.18 -23.55
C LYS A 248 21.40 11.18 -24.66
N ASP A 249 20.54 11.56 -25.61
CA ASP A 249 20.35 10.82 -26.85
C ASP A 249 21.56 10.97 -27.80
N SER A 250 21.44 10.41 -29.01
CA SER A 250 22.47 10.49 -30.05
C SER A 250 22.75 11.90 -30.56
N GLU A 251 21.85 12.86 -30.32
CA GLU A 251 21.99 14.28 -30.70
C GLU A 251 22.51 15.12 -29.52
N GLY A 252 22.69 14.52 -28.34
CA GLY A 252 23.15 15.19 -27.12
C GLY A 252 22.03 15.84 -26.30
N LYS A 253 20.76 15.67 -26.71
CA LYS A 253 19.59 16.22 -26.02
C LYS A 253 19.25 15.35 -24.81
N LEU A 254 18.92 15.99 -23.69
CA LEU A 254 18.45 15.29 -22.50
C LEU A 254 17.06 14.67 -22.73
N THR A 255 16.89 13.44 -22.28
CA THR A 255 15.67 12.63 -22.37
C THR A 255 15.53 11.77 -21.11
N LEU A 256 14.31 11.37 -20.75
CA LEU A 256 14.08 10.52 -19.60
C LEU A 256 14.54 9.09 -19.88
N ASN A 257 15.40 8.55 -19.01
CA ASN A 257 15.84 7.16 -19.09
C ASN A 257 14.62 6.22 -19.06
N ARG A 258 14.40 5.48 -20.16
CA ARG A 258 13.22 4.62 -20.35
C ARG A 258 13.10 3.48 -19.31
N ASN A 259 14.21 3.10 -18.69
CA ASN A 259 14.23 2.12 -17.59
C ASN A 259 13.95 2.77 -16.22
N HIS A 260 13.89 4.10 -16.08
CA HIS A 260 13.68 4.79 -14.81
C HIS A 260 12.20 4.76 -14.37
N GLN A 261 11.95 4.84 -13.05
CA GLN A 261 10.59 4.71 -12.50
C GLN A 261 9.62 5.79 -12.99
N TYR A 262 10.13 6.96 -13.38
CA TYR A 262 9.29 8.04 -13.91
C TYR A 262 8.79 7.76 -15.33
N PHE A 263 9.49 6.96 -16.16
CA PHE A 263 8.99 6.60 -17.49
C PHE A 263 7.77 5.68 -17.35
N TYR A 264 7.86 4.68 -16.46
CA TYR A 264 6.71 3.86 -16.07
C TYR A 264 5.55 4.69 -15.49
N GLN A 265 5.85 5.73 -14.71
CA GLN A 265 4.82 6.61 -14.15
C GLN A 265 4.11 7.41 -15.24
N VAL A 266 4.85 8.07 -16.13
CA VAL A 266 4.30 8.87 -17.23
C VAL A 266 3.49 8.00 -18.18
N GLN A 267 4.02 6.86 -18.63
CA GLN A 267 3.27 5.92 -19.48
C GLN A 267 2.01 5.38 -18.80
N THR A 268 2.02 5.21 -17.46
CA THR A 268 0.79 4.85 -16.73
C THR A 268 -0.20 6.00 -16.65
N GLN A 269 0.25 7.25 -16.49
CA GLN A 269 -0.63 8.42 -16.54
C GLN A 269 -1.30 8.52 -17.91
N LEU A 270 -0.57 8.33 -19.01
CA LEU A 270 -1.11 8.32 -20.37
C LEU A 270 -2.17 7.22 -20.58
N GLY A 271 -1.83 5.96 -20.28
CA GLY A 271 -2.76 4.82 -20.43
C GLY A 271 -3.97 4.86 -19.50
N VAL A 272 -3.86 5.46 -18.31
CA VAL A 272 -4.99 5.64 -17.39
C VAL A 272 -5.86 6.85 -17.76
N CYS A 273 -5.26 7.97 -18.18
CA CYS A 273 -6.01 9.17 -18.57
C CYS A 273 -6.56 9.11 -20.00
N LYS A 274 -6.15 8.10 -20.80
CA LYS A 274 -6.46 7.95 -22.24
C LYS A 274 -5.97 9.16 -23.05
N LEU A 275 -4.71 9.55 -22.83
CA LEU A 275 -4.06 10.70 -23.49
C LEU A 275 -2.80 10.26 -24.25
N GLU A 276 -2.49 10.96 -25.34
CA GLU A 276 -1.40 10.60 -26.27
C GLU A 276 -0.02 11.18 -25.89
N SER A 277 0.02 12.23 -25.06
CA SER A 277 1.25 12.97 -24.74
C SER A 277 1.31 13.52 -23.31
N ALA A 278 2.52 13.60 -22.78
CA ALA A 278 2.85 14.17 -21.48
C ALA A 278 4.07 15.09 -21.57
N TYR A 279 4.04 16.21 -20.85
CA TYR A 279 5.21 17.04 -20.59
C TYR A 279 5.84 16.63 -19.25
N LEU A 280 7.03 16.02 -19.32
CA LEU A 280 7.90 15.90 -18.15
C LEU A 280 8.64 17.23 -17.97
N VAL A 281 8.44 17.85 -16.82
CA VAL A 281 9.14 19.09 -16.43
C VAL A 281 10.13 18.75 -15.32
N VAL A 282 11.43 18.98 -15.54
CA VAL A 282 12.47 18.80 -14.51
C VAL A 282 13.10 20.14 -14.19
N TRP A 283 12.99 20.59 -12.94
CA TRP A 283 13.43 21.93 -12.53
C TRP A 283 14.51 21.87 -11.45
N THR A 284 15.60 22.62 -11.67
CA THR A 284 16.60 22.95 -10.64
C THR A 284 16.67 24.47 -10.46
N GLU A 285 17.34 24.94 -9.41
CA GLU A 285 17.62 26.36 -9.16
C GLU A 285 18.45 27.03 -10.28
N LYS A 286 18.96 26.25 -11.25
CA LYS A 286 19.78 26.72 -12.38
C LYS A 286 19.11 26.60 -13.74
N ASP A 287 18.18 25.67 -13.94
CA ASP A 287 17.78 25.24 -15.28
C ASP A 287 16.41 24.51 -15.29
N LEU A 288 15.75 24.50 -16.46
CA LEU A 288 14.43 23.92 -16.69
C LEU A 288 14.46 22.97 -17.91
N HIS A 289 14.25 21.68 -17.65
CA HIS A 289 14.03 20.69 -18.70
C HIS A 289 12.54 20.55 -18.99
N VAL A 290 12.18 20.49 -20.28
CA VAL A 290 10.85 20.09 -20.74
C VAL A 290 11.01 19.03 -21.82
N GLU A 291 10.44 17.85 -21.60
CA GLU A 291 10.40 16.75 -22.56
C GLU A 291 8.94 16.38 -22.86
N CYS A 292 8.58 16.34 -24.14
CA CYS A 292 7.31 15.77 -24.58
C CYS A 292 7.48 14.26 -24.79
N ILE A 293 6.84 13.47 -23.93
CA ILE A 293 6.83 12.00 -23.95
C ILE A 293 5.50 11.56 -24.56
N LEU A 294 5.58 10.81 -25.66
CA LEU A 294 4.41 10.22 -26.32
C LEU A 294 4.02 8.88 -25.68
N PHE A 295 2.76 8.50 -25.82
CA PHE A 295 2.25 7.20 -25.39
C PHE A 295 2.92 6.06 -26.17
N ASP A 296 3.40 5.06 -25.45
CA ASP A 296 4.12 3.90 -25.97
C ASP A 296 3.25 2.65 -25.71
N GLU A 297 2.45 2.26 -26.71
CA GLU A 297 1.42 1.23 -26.60
C GLU A 297 2.00 -0.16 -26.27
N GLU A 298 3.11 -0.56 -26.92
CA GLU A 298 3.80 -1.82 -26.66
C GLU A 298 4.36 -1.87 -25.22
N PHE A 299 4.94 -0.76 -24.75
CA PHE A 299 5.39 -0.65 -23.38
C PHE A 299 4.23 -0.66 -22.38
N TRP A 300 3.13 0.04 -22.68
CA TRP A 300 1.91 0.07 -21.87
C TRP A 300 1.31 -1.32 -21.68
N ASP A 301 1.10 -2.07 -22.76
CA ASP A 301 0.56 -3.43 -22.70
C ASP A 301 1.45 -4.35 -21.86
N THR A 302 2.78 -4.22 -22.04
CA THR A 302 3.78 -4.97 -21.27
C THR A 302 3.70 -4.68 -19.77
N ILE A 303 3.54 -3.42 -19.35
CA ILE A 303 3.44 -3.05 -17.92
C ILE A 303 2.04 -3.33 -17.35
N CYS A 304 0.99 -3.20 -18.17
CA CYS A 304 -0.38 -3.54 -17.81
C CYS A 304 -0.51 -5.03 -17.50
N GLN A 305 0.01 -5.92 -18.36
CA GLN A 305 -0.02 -7.36 -18.12
C GLN A 305 0.78 -7.77 -16.87
N LYS A 306 1.99 -7.21 -16.68
CA LYS A 306 2.84 -7.49 -15.50
C LYS A 306 2.20 -7.00 -14.20
N SER A 307 1.61 -5.81 -14.20
CA SER A 307 0.92 -5.25 -13.03
C SER A 307 -0.39 -5.98 -12.74
N LYS A 308 -1.14 -6.44 -13.76
CA LYS A 308 -2.35 -7.27 -13.57
C LYS A 308 -2.03 -8.59 -12.87
N ASN A 309 -0.94 -9.26 -13.25
CA ASN A 309 -0.48 -10.49 -12.58
C ASN A 309 -0.22 -10.24 -11.08
N ILE A 310 0.55 -9.19 -10.74
CA ILE A 310 0.78 -8.79 -9.34
C ILE A 310 -0.51 -8.37 -8.62
N PHE A 311 -1.44 -7.73 -9.32
CA PHE A 311 -2.73 -7.38 -8.77
C PHE A 311 -3.51 -8.64 -8.38
N ASP A 312 -3.64 -9.61 -9.29
CA ASP A 312 -4.40 -10.84 -9.08
C ASP A 312 -3.77 -11.78 -8.04
N THR A 313 -2.44 -11.90 -7.99
CA THR A 313 -1.77 -12.83 -7.08
C THR A 313 -1.41 -12.24 -5.72
N ALA A 314 -1.31 -10.92 -5.58
CA ALA A 314 -0.83 -10.30 -4.34
C ALA A 314 -1.74 -9.20 -3.78
N ILE A 315 -2.32 -8.34 -4.64
CA ILE A 315 -3.14 -7.22 -4.16
C ILE A 315 -4.58 -7.68 -3.87
N MET A 316 -5.21 -8.42 -4.77
CA MET A 316 -6.58 -8.94 -4.59
C MET A 316 -6.69 -9.89 -3.36
N PRO A 317 -5.76 -10.84 -3.11
CA PRO A 317 -5.76 -11.63 -1.87
C PRO A 317 -5.60 -10.80 -0.60
N GLU A 318 -4.90 -9.66 -0.66
CA GLU A 318 -4.82 -8.72 0.46
C GLU A 318 -6.12 -7.92 0.67
N LEU A 319 -6.79 -7.52 -0.40
CA LEU A 319 -8.07 -6.82 -0.34
C LEU A 319 -9.20 -7.73 0.19
N VAL A 320 -9.31 -8.94 -0.37
CA VAL A 320 -10.38 -9.89 -0.07
C VAL A 320 -10.19 -10.54 1.31
N GLY A 321 -8.99 -11.06 1.61
CA GLY A 321 -8.73 -11.88 2.81
C GLY A 321 -7.63 -11.38 3.73
N LYS A 322 -7.03 -10.20 3.46
CA LYS A 322 -5.85 -9.67 4.19
C LYS A 322 -4.70 -10.67 4.30
N PHE A 323 -4.48 -11.47 3.25
CA PHE A 323 -3.61 -12.64 3.29
C PHE A 323 -2.22 -12.39 3.90
N TYR A 324 -1.65 -11.21 3.66
CA TYR A 324 -0.30 -10.86 4.08
C TYR A 324 -0.24 -10.03 5.37
N THR A 325 -1.32 -9.34 5.76
CA THR A 325 -1.37 -8.56 7.01
C THR A 325 -2.16 -9.22 8.14
N ARG A 326 -2.95 -10.27 7.87
CA ARG A 326 -3.64 -11.05 8.90
C ARG A 326 -2.63 -11.63 9.89
N LEU A 327 -2.95 -11.53 11.18
CA LEU A 327 -2.16 -12.17 12.23
C LEU A 327 -2.25 -13.68 12.05
N SER A 328 -1.11 -14.33 11.74
CA SER A 328 -1.07 -15.78 11.59
C SER A 328 -1.52 -16.45 12.89
N SER A 329 -2.60 -17.22 12.82
CA SER A 329 -3.30 -17.84 13.96
C SER A 329 -2.49 -18.90 14.73
N THR A 330 -1.21 -19.07 14.39
CA THR A 330 -0.27 -20.03 15.00
C THR A 330 0.23 -19.65 16.40
N MET A 331 -0.27 -18.58 17.03
CA MET A 331 0.11 -18.14 18.39
C MET A 331 -1.03 -18.20 19.42
N ALA A 332 -2.23 -18.67 19.06
CA ALA A 332 -3.39 -18.65 19.95
C ALA A 332 -3.67 -19.97 20.72
N ASN A 333 -3.08 -21.10 20.31
CA ASN A 333 -3.50 -22.42 20.82
C ASN A 333 -2.34 -23.41 21.08
N VAL A 334 -1.57 -23.17 22.15
CA VAL A 334 -0.73 -24.20 22.80
C VAL A 334 -0.79 -24.01 24.32
N SER A 335 -1.91 -24.41 24.95
CA SER A 335 -2.02 -24.51 26.41
C SER A 335 -2.96 -25.63 26.86
N SER A 336 -2.61 -26.87 26.50
CA SER A 336 -3.06 -28.09 27.19
C SER A 336 -2.18 -29.29 26.83
N GLN A 337 -1.59 -29.88 27.88
CA GLN A 337 -0.73 -31.07 27.96
C GLN A 337 -1.43 -32.39 27.53
N PRO A 338 -0.81 -33.60 27.63
CA PRO A 338 0.59 -34.02 27.48
C PRO A 338 0.76 -35.22 26.49
N GLY A 339 2.01 -35.66 26.24
CA GLY A 339 2.33 -36.73 25.28
C GLY A 339 2.20 -38.20 25.74
N VAL A 340 2.58 -39.13 24.85
CA VAL A 340 3.03 -40.53 25.10
C VAL A 340 3.96 -40.96 23.95
N SER A 341 4.74 -42.03 24.15
CA SER A 341 5.97 -42.42 23.44
C SER A 341 5.87 -43.70 22.59
N THR A 342 6.95 -43.98 21.82
CA THR A 342 7.44 -45.33 21.35
C THR A 342 6.55 -46.16 20.40
N SER A 343 7.01 -47.06 19.51
CA SER A 343 8.34 -47.40 18.92
C SER A 343 8.15 -48.34 17.69
N ALA A 344 9.24 -48.77 17.03
CA ALA A 344 9.33 -49.35 15.68
C ALA A 344 8.86 -50.82 15.41
N GLU A 345 8.72 -51.14 14.09
CA GLU A 345 8.90 -52.45 13.37
C GLU A 345 7.84 -53.59 13.48
N SER A 346 7.62 -54.50 12.50
CA SER A 346 8.01 -54.59 11.05
C SER A 346 7.18 -55.65 10.22
N HIS A 347 7.32 -55.62 8.87
CA HIS A 347 7.13 -56.67 7.82
C HIS A 347 5.82 -57.47 7.57
N GLY A 348 5.39 -57.55 6.28
CA GLY A 348 4.73 -58.73 5.69
C GLY A 348 3.71 -58.53 4.53
N SER A 349 3.99 -59.10 3.34
CA SER A 349 3.13 -59.33 2.13
C SER A 349 1.64 -59.74 2.35
N ASP A 350 0.68 -59.64 1.41
CA ASP A 350 0.70 -59.27 -0.03
C ASP A 350 -0.70 -58.83 -0.57
N CYS A 351 -0.70 -58.22 -1.77
CA CYS A 351 -1.78 -58.03 -2.78
C CYS A 351 -3.29 -57.83 -2.42
N ALA A 352 -3.83 -56.63 -2.71
CA ALA A 352 -5.00 -56.40 -3.60
C ALA A 352 -5.28 -54.89 -3.82
N ALA A 353 -5.71 -54.52 -5.03
CA ALA A 353 -5.84 -53.14 -5.50
C ALA A 353 -6.87 -52.25 -4.74
N SER A 354 -6.40 -51.14 -4.15
CA SER A 354 -7.08 -49.81 -4.07
C SER A 354 -6.32 -48.87 -3.11
N ALA A 355 -5.68 -47.80 -3.58
CA ALA A 355 -5.29 -46.65 -2.74
C ALA A 355 -4.81 -45.43 -3.56
N SER A 356 -5.07 -44.24 -3.03
CA SER A 356 -4.55 -42.95 -3.51
C SER A 356 -3.05 -42.79 -3.21
N GLY A 357 -2.22 -42.71 -4.25
CA GLY A 357 -0.83 -42.27 -4.12
C GLY A 357 -0.74 -40.75 -4.06
N GLN A 358 -0.74 -40.16 -2.86
CA GLN A 358 -0.23 -38.81 -2.68
C GLN A 358 1.27 -38.90 -2.37
N GLU A 359 2.09 -38.50 -3.34
CA GLU A 359 3.55 -38.46 -3.21
C GLU A 359 3.96 -37.42 -2.14
N GLU A 360 4.93 -37.75 -1.30
CA GLU A 360 5.34 -36.89 -0.17
C GLU A 360 5.95 -35.57 -0.70
N THR A 361 5.28 -34.45 -0.41
CA THR A 361 5.70 -33.13 -0.90
C THR A 361 6.75 -32.49 0.00
N TRP A 362 7.76 -31.89 -0.61
CA TRP A 362 8.88 -31.22 0.04
C TRP A 362 9.01 -29.77 -0.41
N CYS A 363 9.94 -29.04 0.22
CA CYS A 363 10.16 -27.60 0.02
C CYS A 363 8.92 -26.74 0.31
N PHE A 364 9.08 -25.41 0.26
CA PHE A 364 7.98 -24.47 0.45
C PHE A 364 7.12 -24.29 -0.81
N CYS A 365 7.51 -24.90 -1.93
CA CYS A 365 6.71 -24.92 -3.16
C CYS A 365 5.63 -26.02 -3.15
N GLY A 366 5.62 -26.92 -2.15
CA GLY A 366 4.64 -28.01 -2.05
C GLY A 366 4.71 -28.98 -3.23
N GLN A 367 5.92 -29.27 -3.71
CA GLN A 367 6.15 -30.18 -4.83
C GLN A 367 6.95 -31.40 -4.35
N VAL A 368 6.86 -32.50 -5.08
CA VAL A 368 7.61 -33.73 -4.80
C VAL A 368 9.12 -33.55 -4.97
N GLU A 369 9.92 -34.58 -4.66
CA GLU A 369 11.36 -34.54 -4.92
C GLU A 369 11.67 -34.42 -6.42
N PHE A 370 12.42 -33.38 -6.82
CA PHE A 370 12.93 -33.25 -8.19
C PHE A 370 14.26 -32.47 -8.24
N GLY A 371 15.17 -32.90 -9.11
CA GLY A 371 16.48 -32.24 -9.27
C GLY A 371 17.33 -32.29 -7.99
N LYS A 372 18.14 -31.25 -7.74
CA LYS A 372 19.01 -31.19 -6.56
C LYS A 372 18.25 -30.60 -5.37
N MET A 373 18.33 -31.26 -4.22
CA MET A 373 17.72 -30.81 -2.96
C MET A 373 18.74 -30.69 -1.83
N ILE A 374 18.45 -29.85 -0.83
CA ILE A 374 19.26 -29.67 0.39
C ILE A 374 18.39 -29.82 1.64
N LEU A 375 18.94 -30.50 2.65
CA LEU A 375 18.35 -30.63 3.98
C LEU A 375 18.73 -29.41 4.84
N CYS A 376 17.77 -28.89 5.59
CA CYS A 376 18.00 -27.85 6.59
C CYS A 376 18.49 -28.45 7.92
N ASP A 377 19.68 -28.04 8.37
CA ASP A 377 20.36 -28.50 9.61
C ASP A 377 19.61 -28.21 10.93
N ASN A 378 18.52 -27.43 10.90
CA ASN A 378 17.65 -27.28 12.06
C ASN A 378 16.75 -28.53 12.17
N ALA A 379 17.08 -29.45 13.09
CA ALA A 379 16.30 -30.67 13.37
C ALA A 379 14.80 -30.42 13.69
N LYS A 380 14.42 -29.19 14.06
CA LYS A 380 13.02 -28.75 14.24
C LYS A 380 12.43 -28.04 13.01
N CYS A 381 12.96 -28.27 11.81
CA CYS A 381 12.43 -27.71 10.56
C CYS A 381 11.28 -28.59 10.05
N HIS A 382 10.08 -28.01 9.95
CA HIS A 382 8.89 -28.74 9.48
C HIS A 382 8.99 -29.24 8.02
N ILE A 383 9.65 -28.47 7.15
CA ILE A 383 9.75 -28.76 5.71
C ILE A 383 10.94 -29.68 5.38
N LYS A 384 11.99 -29.66 6.20
CA LYS A 384 13.26 -30.40 6.07
C LYS A 384 14.03 -30.14 4.77
N TRP A 385 13.52 -30.58 3.62
CA TRP A 385 14.17 -30.57 2.31
C TRP A 385 13.74 -29.41 1.42
N PHE A 386 14.65 -28.87 0.60
CA PHE A 386 14.41 -27.73 -0.28
C PHE A 386 15.09 -27.90 -1.64
N HIS A 387 14.37 -27.66 -2.74
CA HIS A 387 14.96 -27.71 -4.09
C HIS A 387 15.92 -26.54 -4.31
N TYR A 388 17.08 -26.82 -4.90
CA TYR A 388 18.13 -25.84 -5.21
C TYR A 388 17.60 -24.64 -6.00
N SER A 389 16.72 -24.89 -6.98
CA SER A 389 16.01 -23.87 -7.76
C SER A 389 15.14 -22.96 -6.89
N CYS A 390 14.36 -23.52 -5.97
CA CYS A 390 13.47 -22.77 -5.08
C CYS A 390 14.23 -21.84 -4.11
N ILE A 391 15.39 -22.26 -3.62
CA ILE A 391 16.24 -21.43 -2.73
C ILE A 391 17.37 -20.68 -3.47
N ASN A 392 17.39 -20.71 -4.81
CA ASN A 392 18.41 -20.12 -5.68
C ASN A 392 19.87 -20.52 -5.31
N VAL A 393 20.06 -21.77 -4.90
CA VAL A 393 21.38 -22.36 -4.63
C VAL A 393 21.86 -23.08 -5.89
N LYS A 394 23.01 -22.66 -6.45
CA LYS A 394 23.58 -23.27 -7.67
C LYS A 394 24.57 -24.41 -7.38
N VAL A 395 25.22 -24.38 -6.22
CA VAL A 395 26.23 -25.35 -5.76
C VAL A 395 26.00 -25.62 -4.28
N ALA A 396 26.26 -26.85 -3.82
CA ALA A 396 26.14 -27.23 -2.42
C ALA A 396 26.92 -26.26 -1.50
N PRO A 397 26.27 -25.61 -0.52
CA PRO A 397 26.95 -24.80 0.49
C PRO A 397 27.98 -25.62 1.28
N LYS A 398 29.10 -25.01 1.66
CA LYS A 398 30.09 -25.67 2.52
C LYS A 398 29.71 -25.47 3.99
N GLY A 399 29.53 -26.58 4.72
CA GLY A 399 29.14 -26.58 6.13
C GLY A 399 27.61 -26.54 6.32
N LYS A 400 27.17 -26.17 7.53
CA LYS A 400 25.75 -26.22 7.90
C LYS A 400 24.91 -25.19 7.13
N TRP A 401 23.75 -25.61 6.65
CA TRP A 401 22.80 -24.77 5.94
C TRP A 401 21.42 -24.77 6.61
N TYR A 402 20.82 -23.59 6.73
CA TYR A 402 19.49 -23.41 7.31
C TYR A 402 18.58 -22.72 6.29
N CYS A 403 17.31 -23.15 6.21
CA CYS A 403 16.36 -22.55 5.27
C CYS A 403 15.97 -21.11 5.68
N PRO A 404 15.41 -20.29 4.77
CA PRO A 404 15.09 -18.88 5.03
C PRO A 404 14.13 -18.64 6.21
N LYS A 405 13.28 -19.63 6.56
CA LYS A 405 12.43 -19.58 7.77
C LYS A 405 13.22 -19.89 9.04
N CYS A 406 14.16 -20.83 8.99
CA CYS A 406 14.99 -21.19 10.14
C CYS A 406 16.05 -20.13 10.46
N GLN A 407 16.63 -19.47 9.45
CA GLN A 407 17.60 -18.37 9.65
C GLN A 407 17.01 -17.18 10.45
N LYS A 408 15.68 -17.01 10.47
CA LYS A 408 14.96 -15.95 11.19
C LYS A 408 14.58 -16.30 12.62
N LEU A 409 14.96 -17.48 13.13
CA LEU A 409 14.69 -17.83 14.53
C LEU A 409 15.72 -17.14 15.46
N PRO A 410 15.33 -16.65 16.65
CA PRO A 410 16.22 -15.90 17.55
C PRO A 410 17.55 -16.60 17.88
N LYS A 411 17.53 -17.93 17.94
CA LYS A 411 18.71 -18.79 18.18
C LYS A 411 19.72 -18.85 17.01
N PHE A 412 19.39 -18.27 15.86
CA PHE A 412 20.23 -18.23 14.65
C PHE A 412 20.47 -16.80 14.14
N GLU A 413 19.98 -15.76 14.84
CA GLU A 413 20.35 -14.39 14.52
C GLU A 413 21.86 -14.14 14.76
N PRO A 414 22.59 -13.52 13.81
CA PRO A 414 23.97 -13.15 14.03
C PRO A 414 24.04 -12.03 15.07
N LYS A 415 24.77 -12.26 16.17
CA LYS A 415 25.12 -11.20 17.14
C LYS A 415 25.69 -9.99 16.39
N LYS A 416 25.09 -8.80 16.57
CA LYS A 416 25.46 -7.56 15.88
C LYS A 416 26.97 -7.35 15.92
N GLY A 417 27.65 -7.33 14.76
CA GLY A 417 29.08 -7.04 14.68
C GLY A 417 29.90 -7.74 13.58
N LYS A 418 29.37 -8.71 12.83
CA LYS A 418 30.08 -9.33 11.69
C LYS A 418 29.30 -9.21 10.39
N LYS A 419 29.95 -8.69 9.35
CA LYS A 419 29.41 -8.66 7.97
C LYS A 419 29.22 -10.10 7.47
N PRO A 420 28.16 -10.41 6.71
CA PRO A 420 28.05 -11.70 6.04
C PRO A 420 29.16 -11.83 4.99
N LEU A 421 29.76 -13.02 4.92
CA LEU A 421 30.62 -13.42 3.80
C LEU A 421 29.74 -13.60 2.54
N LYS A 422 30.30 -13.27 1.38
CA LYS A 422 29.65 -13.40 0.06
C LYS A 422 29.45 -14.87 -0.33
#